data_AF-A0A8C0QZG2-F1
#
_entry.id   AF-A0A8C0QZG2-F1
#
_cell.length_a   1.000
_cell.length_b   1.000
_cell.length_c   1.000
_cell.angle_alpha   90.00
_cell.angle_beta   90.00
_cell.angle_gamma   90.00
#
_symmetry.space_group_name_H-M   'P 1'
#
loop_
_entity.id
_entity.type
_entity.pdbx_description
1 polymer ?
#
loop_
_entity_poly.entity_id
_entity_poly.type
_entity_poly.pdbx_seq_one_letter_code
_entity_poly.pdbx_strand_id
1 'polypeptide(L)'
;MGSPGARRGLEWLLGLYFLSHIPITLLMDLQVVLPRELYSVELTNLLKWYTTEFKDPLLQAPPTWFKSFLFCELVFQLPFFPMATYAFLRGW
;
A
#
# COMPACT_ATOMS: atom_id res chain seq x y z
N MET A 1 3.37 -22.89 21.85
CA MET A 1 2.73 -23.13 20.54
C MET A 1 1.30 -22.60 20.65
N GLY A 2 0.95 -21.56 19.89
CA GLY A 2 -0.36 -20.89 20.01
C GLY A 2 -1.53 -21.81 19.64
N SER A 3 -2.71 -21.56 20.22
CA SER A 3 -3.93 -22.30 19.86
C SER A 3 -4.14 -22.27 18.34
N PRO A 4 -4.51 -23.40 17.71
CA PRO A 4 -4.73 -23.48 16.26
C PRO A 4 -5.69 -22.39 15.73
N GLY A 5 -6.69 -22.00 16.52
CA GLY A 5 -7.61 -20.91 16.17
C GLY A 5 -6.98 -19.52 16.21
N ALA A 6 -6.06 -19.26 17.15
CA ALA A 6 -5.34 -18.00 17.24
C ALA A 6 -4.38 -17.81 16.05
N ARG A 7 -3.73 -18.90 15.61
CA ARG A 7 -2.88 -18.89 14.40
C ARG A 7 -3.71 -18.57 13.15
N ARG A 8 -4.85 -19.23 12.98
CA ARG A 8 -5.75 -18.97 11.84
C ARG A 8 -6.27 -17.53 11.83
N GLY A 9 -6.64 -16.99 12.99
CA GLY A 9 -7.06 -15.59 13.11
C GLY A 9 -5.96 -14.61 12.68
N LEU A 10 -4.71 -14.87 13.08
CA LEU A 10 -3.56 -14.07 12.68
C LEU A 10 -3.31 -14.14 11.16
N GLU A 11 -3.40 -15.32 10.55
CA GLU A 11 -3.26 -15.50 9.10
C GLU A 11 -4.31 -14.67 8.33
N TRP A 12 -5.56 -14.66 8.79
CA TRP A 12 -6.59 -13.80 8.19
C TRP A 12 -6.29 -12.31 8.35
N LEU A 13 -5.86 -11.87 9.54
CA LEU A 13 -5.47 -10.48 9.78
C LEU A 13 -4.34 -10.04 8.86
N LEU A 14 -3.29 -10.87 8.72
CA LEU A 14 -2.17 -10.61 7.83
C LEU A 14 -2.59 -10.62 6.36
N GLY A 15 -3.41 -11.58 5.95
CA GLY A 15 -3.94 -11.65 4.58
C GLY A 15 -4.76 -10.41 4.22
N LEU A 16 -5.65 -9.95 5.11
CA LEU A 16 -6.42 -8.72 4.93
C LEU A 16 -5.54 -7.47 4.94
N TYR A 17 -4.50 -7.45 5.78
CA TYR A 17 -3.52 -6.38 5.81
C TYR A 17 -2.79 -6.25 4.46
N PHE A 18 -2.25 -7.33 3.92
CA PHE A 18 -1.59 -7.29 2.60
C PHE A 18 -2.58 -6.95 1.48
N LEU A 19 -3.81 -7.47 1.55
CA LEU A 19 -4.84 -7.20 0.55
C LEU A 19 -5.21 -5.71 0.51
N SER A 20 -5.41 -5.07 1.67
CA SER A 20 -5.78 -3.66 1.74
C SER A 20 -4.65 -2.73 1.31
N HIS A 21 -3.39 -3.14 1.47
CA HIS A 21 -2.25 -2.34 1.03
C HIS A 21 -2.13 -2.26 -0.49
N ILE A 22 -2.58 -3.28 -1.24
CA ILE A 22 -2.51 -3.26 -2.71
C ILE A 22 -3.23 -2.02 -3.31
N PRO A 23 -4.53 -1.78 -3.04
CA PRO A 23 -5.20 -0.61 -3.59
C PRO A 23 -4.67 0.70 -3.01
N ILE A 24 -4.24 0.73 -1.74
CA ILE A 24 -3.67 1.94 -1.13
C ILE A 24 -2.39 2.33 -1.86
N THR A 25 -1.44 1.39 -2.02
CA THR A 25 -0.19 1.65 -2.72
C THR A 25 -0.44 2.05 -4.18
N LEU A 26 -1.28 1.31 -4.90
CA LEU A 26 -1.58 1.62 -6.31
C LEU A 26 -2.21 3.00 -6.50
N LEU A 27 -3.20 3.34 -5.66
CA LEU A 27 -4.05 4.51 -5.86
C LEU A 27 -3.54 5.76 -5.13
N MET A 28 -2.73 5.64 -4.07
CA MET A 28 -2.25 6.78 -3.28
C MET A 28 -0.74 6.92 -3.43
N ASP A 29 0.03 5.94 -2.98
CA ASP A 29 1.49 6.06 -2.81
C ASP A 29 2.21 6.23 -4.16
N LEU A 30 1.84 5.39 -5.13
CA LEU A 30 2.51 5.37 -6.43
C LEU A 30 2.29 6.64 -7.27
N GLN A 31 1.28 7.46 -6.97
CA GLN A 31 1.09 8.76 -7.62
C GLN A 31 2.31 9.69 -7.47
N VAL A 32 3.15 9.44 -6.46
CA VAL A 32 4.35 10.25 -6.19
C VAL A 32 5.50 9.91 -7.15
N VAL A 33 5.59 8.66 -7.61
CA VAL A 33 6.70 8.14 -8.41
C VAL A 33 6.32 7.81 -9.85
N LEU A 34 5.04 7.61 -10.12
CA LEU A 34 4.52 7.35 -11.46
C LEU A 34 4.04 8.63 -12.17
N PRO A 35 3.99 8.63 -13.50
CA PRO A 35 3.48 9.75 -14.29
C PRO A 35 2.01 10.05 -13.95
N ARG A 36 1.65 11.33 -13.88
CA ARG A 36 0.29 11.77 -13.52
C ARG A 36 -0.77 11.37 -14.55
N GLU A 37 -0.36 11.13 -15.80
CA GLU A 37 -1.24 10.74 -16.90
C GLU A 37 -1.84 9.33 -16.69
N LEU A 38 -1.25 8.52 -15.80
CA LEU A 38 -1.78 7.21 -15.43
C LEU A 38 -2.95 7.29 -14.44
N TYR A 39 -3.18 8.47 -13.85
CA TYR A 39 -4.18 8.67 -12.80
C TYR A 39 -5.30 9.59 -13.28
N SER A 40 -6.52 9.26 -12.86
CA SER A 40 -7.66 10.11 -13.13
C SER A 40 -7.63 11.39 -12.29
N VAL A 41 -8.41 12.38 -12.70
CA VAL A 41 -8.54 13.66 -11.97
C VAL A 41 -9.14 13.42 -10.57
N GLU A 42 -10.01 12.43 -10.41
CA GLU A 42 -10.61 12.06 -9.14
C GLU A 42 -9.57 11.51 -8.16
N LEU A 43 -8.67 10.63 -8.62
CA LEU A 43 -7.61 10.05 -7.78
C LEU A 43 -6.58 11.09 -7.34
N THR A 44 -6.22 12.00 -8.24
CA THR A 44 -5.31 13.10 -7.91
C THR A 44 -5.96 14.11 -6.97
N ASN A 45 -7.26 14.39 -7.13
CA ASN A 45 -8.03 15.20 -6.18
C ASN A 45 -8.16 14.54 -4.81
N LEU A 46 -8.34 13.20 -4.77
CA LEU A 46 -8.39 12.44 -3.52
C LEU A 46 -7.06 12.55 -2.76
N LEU A 47 -5.92 12.36 -3.44
CA LEU A 47 -4.61 12.52 -2.82
C LEU A 47 -4.38 13.96 -2.34
N LYS A 48 -4.80 14.96 -3.13
CA LYS A 48 -4.71 16.38 -2.73
C LYS A 48 -5.56 16.67 -1.51
N TRP A 49 -6.79 16.16 -1.44
CA TRP A 49 -7.65 16.28 -0.27
C TRP A 49 -7.01 15.63 0.94
N TYR A 50 -6.52 14.39 0.81
CA TYR A 50 -5.85 13.66 1.89
C TYR A 50 -4.66 14.44 2.45
N THR A 51 -3.74 14.85 1.58
CA THR A 51 -2.54 15.60 1.99
C THR A 51 -2.86 16.94 2.64
N THR A 52 -3.95 17.60 2.22
CA THR A 52 -4.39 18.87 2.81
C THR A 52 -5.05 18.68 4.17
N GLU A 53 -5.95 17.71 4.29
CA GLU A 53 -6.72 17.44 5.51
C GLU A 53 -5.83 16.89 6.62
N PHE A 54 -5.00 15.89 6.29
CA PHE A 54 -4.14 15.21 7.26
C PHE A 54 -2.76 15.86 7.40
N LYS A 55 -2.48 16.89 6.58
CA LYS A 55 -1.20 17.65 6.59
C LYS A 55 0.01 16.74 6.46
N ASP A 56 -0.08 15.72 5.60
CA ASP A 56 1.00 14.77 5.38
C ASP A 56 2.14 15.43 4.59
N PRO A 57 3.29 15.75 5.23
CA PRO A 57 4.38 16.44 4.56
C PRO A 57 5.11 15.53 3.56
N LEU A 58 5.07 14.21 3.75
CA LEU A 58 5.76 13.24 2.90
C LEU A 58 5.07 13.09 1.55
N LEU A 59 3.75 13.17 1.52
CA LEU A 59 2.99 13.12 0.27
C LEU A 59 2.79 14.51 -0.37
N GLN A 60 2.72 15.58 0.44
CA GLN A 60 2.55 16.94 -0.08
C GLN A 60 3.81 17.48 -0.77
N ALA A 61 4.99 17.23 -0.18
CA ALA A 61 6.28 17.66 -0.70
C ALA A 61 7.32 16.52 -0.60
N PRO A 62 7.16 15.45 -1.41
CA PRO A 62 7.91 14.22 -1.26
C PRO A 62 9.41 14.43 -1.43
N PRO A 63 10.23 14.25 -0.37
CA PRO A 63 11.67 14.37 -0.46
C PRO A 63 12.26 13.20 -1.27
N THR A 64 13.44 13.41 -1.86
CA THR A 64 14.05 12.41 -2.75
C THR A 64 14.22 11.04 -2.09
N TRP A 65 14.63 11.00 -0.82
CA TRP A 65 14.79 9.74 -0.09
C TRP A 65 13.47 8.98 0.04
N PHE A 66 12.35 9.69 0.23
CA PHE A 66 11.02 9.08 0.35
C PHE A 66 10.55 8.51 -0.99
N LYS A 67 10.80 9.24 -2.09
CA LYS A 67 10.57 8.71 -3.44
C LYS A 67 11.36 7.43 -3.71
N SER A 68 12.59 7.31 -3.19
CA SER A 68 13.36 6.08 -3.28
C SER A 68 12.69 4.92 -2.54
N PHE A 69 12.09 5.16 -1.37
CA PHE A 69 11.30 4.14 -0.67
C PHE A 69 10.06 3.73 -1.47
N LEU A 70 9.28 4.68 -1.98
CA LEU A 70 8.11 4.39 -2.81
C LEU A 70 8.47 3.64 -4.10
N PHE A 71 9.65 3.90 -4.66
CA PHE A 71 10.16 3.13 -5.78
C PHE A 71 10.53 1.69 -5.38
N CYS A 72 11.15 1.49 -4.21
CA CYS A 72 11.35 0.15 -3.67
C CYS A 72 10.02 -0.56 -3.41
N GLU A 73 8.99 0.16 -2.96
CA GLU A 73 7.66 -0.41 -2.78
C GLU A 73 7.06 -0.88 -4.12
N LEU A 74 7.15 -0.05 -5.15
CA LEU A 74 6.73 -0.42 -6.50
C LEU A 74 7.41 -1.70 -7.01
N VAL A 75 8.73 -1.80 -6.83
CA VAL A 75 9.54 -2.88 -7.43
C VAL A 75 9.49 -4.17 -6.61
N PHE A 76 9.45 -4.08 -5.28
CA PHE A 76 9.58 -5.25 -4.40
C PHE A 76 8.31 -5.55 -3.61
N GLN A 77 7.70 -4.53 -3.02
CA GLN A 77 6.58 -4.69 -2.10
C GLN A 77 5.27 -5.01 -2.84
N LEU A 78 4.99 -4.27 -3.90
CA LEU A 78 3.79 -4.44 -4.72
C LEU A 78 3.67 -5.84 -5.36
N PRO A 79 4.71 -6.44 -5.99
CA PRO A 79 4.61 -7.80 -6.48
C PRO A 79 4.58 -8.85 -5.35
N PHE A 80 5.10 -8.52 -4.16
CA PHE A 80 5.05 -9.41 -3.00
C PHE A 80 3.65 -9.48 -2.37
N PHE A 81 2.90 -8.37 -2.34
CA PHE A 81 1.60 -8.30 -1.67
C PHE A 81 0.56 -9.32 -2.15
N PRO A 82 0.34 -9.58 -3.47
CA PRO A 82 -0.56 -10.62 -3.92
C PRO A 82 -0.12 -12.02 -3.48
N MET A 83 1.19 -12.29 -3.50
CA MET A 83 1.74 -13.59 -3.08
C MET A 83 1.53 -13.81 -1.58
N ALA A 84 1.83 -12.79 -0.76
CA ALA A 84 1.60 -12.82 0.68
C ALA A 84 0.11 -12.96 1.00
N THR A 85 -0.75 -12.15 0.36
CA THR A 85 -2.21 -12.23 0.51
C THR A 85 -2.70 -13.66 0.23
N TYR A 86 -2.30 -14.24 -0.89
CA TYR A 86 -2.69 -15.61 -1.23
C TYR A 86 -2.19 -16.63 -0.21
N ALA A 87 -0.92 -16.56 0.20
CA ALA A 87 -0.32 -17.49 1.15
C ALA A 87 -1.05 -17.48 2.51
N PHE A 88 -1.29 -16.28 3.05
CA PHE A 88 -1.93 -16.12 4.36
C PHE A 88 -3.43 -16.45 4.33
N LEU A 89 -4.17 -16.07 3.29
CA LEU A 89 -5.60 -16.43 3.18
C LEU A 89 -5.81 -17.94 2.95
N ARG A 90 -4.87 -18.61 2.26
CA ARG A 90 -4.93 -20.06 2.04
C ARG A 90 -4.47 -20.87 3.25
N GLY A 91 -3.71 -20.28 4.17
CA GLY A 91 -3.22 -20.98 5.36
C GLY A 91 -2.01 -21.87 5.16
N TRP A 92 -1.08 -21.43 4.31
CA TRP A 92 0.21 -22.10 4.16
C TRP A 92 1.08 -21.97 5.42
#